data_AF-A0A803MC16-F1
#
_entry.id   AF-A0A803MC16-F1
#
_cell.length_a   1.000
_cell.length_b   1.000
_cell.length_c   1.000
_cell.angle_alpha   90.00
_cell.angle_beta   90.00
_cell.angle_gamma   90.00
#
_symmetry.space_group_name_H-M   'P 1'
#
loop_
_entity.id
_entity.type
_entity.pdbx_description
1 polymer ?
#
loop_
_entity_poly.entity_id
_entity_poly.type
_entity_poly.pdbx_seq_one_letter_code
_entity_poly.pdbx_strand_id
1 'polypeptide(L)'
;MDENLGDKESLNARIQQLEHEKDELQKDIEQLCMQQAGPSYITFATQMYCRRTAGLEQEVENLKKKLTNSIKENSNIKEELSEAQRIKNSELAKQLEYMRGMLTNAFTDRDHAILEAEKAKENEDMMSQKMNDAEKRLQEVTVKFADTQEQLSSMKRKVAKQDQEMEIFREAFTLSFDDEPDPIINKFYKIRQQACRESWSFNIYKEASVANYVGWEIEKHLKSKITELEHKRVRLIVEGISSIREYNSQQKTYIMKLLDDEKSYIKSVVSSIQEKIEEFPKHTHSAEVTDFSTLNVSRMVDSSEALSQALQEKVSTLLLLSQQEERHLFEKNVQGALQETMDELQRTLQLATQEKVRALLELAEVKKEYQLLLEKTTEEGNLLTRPGDGKIIAHGRDGRLKNLFKRTSLKRWLGTEENPPVVTHPNLEPEASLNRGSYHNMNDARLRIEIATLKESMQNLERLTFDIRKLRVSLIQAKHARSSKSAASSTTEILDEIIREAEMVKLALSAALPLSWSGEGDVASSSDMNVDEDSNYGNPNTEKMDSVSAAGIEMVELLILAAQMMKKREKKPQHGLDSSQSYTNQLKPVVVSDINKTLALVQSNYVQ
;
A
#
# COMPACT_ATOMS: atom_id res chain seq x y z
N MET A 1 -52.75 117.75 -51.65
CA MET A 1 -51.77 116.67 -51.46
C MET A 1 -50.60 117.11 -50.56
N ASP A 2 -50.68 118.25 -49.84
CA ASP A 2 -49.54 118.81 -49.09
C ASP A 2 -49.55 118.60 -47.57
N GLU A 3 -50.69 118.33 -46.91
CA GLU A 3 -50.70 118.17 -45.44
C GLU A 3 -50.02 116.86 -44.97
N ASN A 4 -50.02 115.81 -45.80
CA ASN A 4 -49.38 114.52 -45.46
C ASN A 4 -47.84 114.53 -45.64
N LEU A 5 -47.30 115.53 -46.35
CA LEU A 5 -45.84 115.69 -46.51
C LEU A 5 -45.22 116.33 -45.26
N GLY A 6 -45.87 117.34 -44.68
CA GLY A 6 -45.41 117.99 -43.44
C GLY A 6 -45.44 117.06 -42.22
N ASP A 7 -46.49 116.25 -42.08
CA ASP A 7 -46.56 115.26 -41.00
C ASP A 7 -45.47 114.19 -41.14
N LYS A 8 -45.21 113.74 -42.38
CA LYS A 8 -44.16 112.74 -42.65
C LYS A 8 -42.75 113.28 -42.42
N GLU A 9 -42.51 114.55 -42.74
CA GLU A 9 -41.25 115.23 -42.40
C GLU A 9 -41.09 115.39 -40.89
N SER A 10 -42.15 115.76 -40.16
CA SER A 10 -42.12 115.85 -38.70
C SER A 10 -41.86 114.49 -38.03
N LEU A 11 -42.44 113.42 -38.59
CA LEU A 11 -42.29 112.05 -38.09
C LEU A 11 -40.89 111.51 -38.38
N ASN A 12 -40.34 111.82 -39.56
CA ASN A 12 -38.95 111.51 -39.90
C ASN A 12 -37.96 112.27 -39.01
N ALA A 13 -38.21 113.56 -38.74
CA ALA A 13 -37.39 114.34 -37.82
C ALA A 13 -37.43 113.76 -36.40
N ARG A 14 -38.61 113.30 -35.94
CA ARG A 14 -38.76 112.63 -34.65
C ARG A 14 -38.06 111.28 -34.60
N ILE A 15 -38.10 110.50 -35.68
CA ILE A 15 -37.36 109.24 -35.80
C ILE A 15 -35.86 109.51 -35.71
N GLN A 16 -35.33 110.46 -36.48
CA GLN A 16 -33.91 110.81 -36.41
C GLN A 16 -33.48 111.29 -35.02
N GLN A 17 -34.35 112.05 -34.34
CA GLN A 17 -34.09 112.46 -32.96
C GLN A 17 -34.06 111.25 -32.00
N LEU A 18 -35.02 110.33 -32.12
CA LEU A 18 -35.06 109.13 -31.29
C LEU A 18 -33.90 108.17 -31.59
N GLU A 19 -33.47 108.08 -32.84
CA GLU A 19 -32.27 107.32 -33.22
C GLU A 19 -31.03 107.91 -32.59
N HIS A 20 -30.90 109.25 -32.61
CA HIS A 20 -29.82 109.94 -31.91
C HIS A 20 -29.89 109.73 -30.39
N GLU A 21 -31.06 109.87 -29.76
CA GLU A 21 -31.25 109.63 -28.32
C GLU A 21 -30.92 108.17 -27.94
N LYS A 22 -31.32 107.21 -28.78
CA LYS A 22 -31.01 105.78 -28.60
C LYS A 22 -29.51 105.52 -28.72
N ASP A 23 -28.83 106.14 -29.68
CA ASP A 23 -27.38 106.00 -29.85
C ASP A 23 -26.60 106.66 -28.70
N GLU A 24 -27.09 107.77 -28.13
CA GLU A 24 -26.51 108.37 -26.92
C GLU A 24 -26.76 107.50 -25.68
N LEU A 25 -27.97 106.96 -25.50
CA LEU A 25 -28.25 106.02 -24.41
C LEU A 25 -27.43 104.74 -24.52
N GLN A 26 -27.20 104.24 -25.74
CA GLN A 26 -26.34 103.09 -25.99
C GLN A 26 -24.90 103.37 -25.51
N LYS A 27 -24.34 104.54 -25.85
CA LYS A 27 -23.02 104.97 -25.37
C LYS A 27 -22.99 105.11 -23.84
N ASP A 28 -24.02 105.68 -23.23
CA ASP A 28 -24.13 105.81 -21.77
C ASP A 28 -24.20 104.45 -21.08
N ILE A 29 -24.93 103.49 -21.64
CA ILE A 29 -25.02 102.11 -21.12
C ILE A 29 -23.66 101.41 -21.24
N GLU A 30 -22.99 101.53 -22.38
CA GLU A 30 -21.65 100.97 -22.59
C GLU A 30 -20.64 101.58 -21.62
N GLN A 31 -20.72 102.90 -21.40
CA GLN A 31 -19.90 103.61 -20.43
C GLN A 31 -20.20 103.19 -18.99
N LEU A 32 -21.48 103.05 -18.61
CA LEU A 32 -21.90 102.52 -17.31
C LEU A 32 -21.42 101.09 -17.11
N CYS A 33 -21.49 100.24 -18.14
CA CYS A 33 -20.96 98.88 -18.07
C CYS A 33 -19.44 98.88 -17.90
N MET A 34 -18.70 99.74 -18.61
CA MET A 34 -17.26 99.89 -18.42
C MET A 34 -16.89 100.47 -17.05
N GLN A 35 -17.71 101.36 -16.48
CA GLN A 35 -17.53 101.94 -15.15
C GLN A 35 -17.89 100.96 -14.02
N GLN A 36 -18.99 100.22 -14.15
CA GLN A 36 -19.45 99.22 -13.19
C GLN A 36 -18.63 97.94 -13.23
N ALA A 37 -18.19 97.52 -14.42
CA ALA A 37 -17.18 96.48 -14.59
C ALA A 37 -15.78 96.99 -14.27
N GLY A 38 -15.66 97.96 -13.35
CA GLY A 38 -14.43 98.64 -12.98
C GLY A 38 -13.27 97.66 -12.81
N PRO A 39 -12.01 98.12 -12.89
CA PRO A 39 -10.83 97.25 -13.03
C PRO A 39 -10.80 96.01 -12.12
N SER A 40 -11.41 96.12 -10.94
CA SER A 40 -11.70 95.05 -9.98
C SER A 40 -12.58 93.89 -10.49
N TYR A 41 -13.67 94.08 -11.25
CA TYR A 41 -14.55 92.99 -11.70
C TYR A 41 -13.90 92.09 -12.76
N ILE A 42 -13.28 92.68 -13.80
CA ILE A 42 -12.54 91.92 -14.83
C ILE A 42 -11.37 91.19 -14.19
N THR A 43 -10.66 91.83 -13.26
CA THR A 43 -9.56 91.21 -12.51
C THR A 43 -10.07 90.04 -11.66
N PHE A 44 -11.23 90.16 -11.01
CA PHE A 44 -11.83 89.11 -10.20
C PHE A 44 -12.28 87.91 -11.04
N ALA A 45 -12.97 88.13 -12.15
CA ALA A 45 -13.37 87.05 -13.06
C ALA A 45 -12.15 86.32 -13.63
N THR A 46 -11.12 87.07 -14.05
CA THR A 46 -9.85 86.52 -14.52
C THR A 46 -9.16 85.70 -13.44
N GLN A 47 -9.13 86.18 -12.19
CA GLN A 47 -8.56 85.46 -11.05
C GLN A 47 -9.30 84.14 -10.77
N MET A 48 -10.63 84.12 -10.87
CA MET A 48 -11.43 82.90 -10.72
C MET A 48 -11.15 81.89 -11.84
N TYR A 49 -11.07 82.34 -13.10
CA TYR A 49 -10.71 81.48 -14.22
C TYR A 49 -9.29 80.93 -14.08
N CYS A 50 -8.30 81.77 -13.76
CA CYS A 50 -6.93 81.32 -13.53
C CYS A 50 -6.84 80.30 -12.39
N ARG A 51 -7.57 80.50 -11.28
CA ARG A 51 -7.64 79.52 -10.18
C ARG A 51 -8.24 78.19 -10.63
N ARG A 52 -9.34 78.22 -11.40
CA ARG A 52 -9.97 77.01 -11.92
C ARG A 52 -9.08 76.28 -12.92
N THR A 53 -8.44 77.02 -13.83
CA THR A 53 -7.48 76.45 -14.79
C THR A 53 -6.29 75.81 -14.08
N ALA A 54 -5.69 76.48 -13.09
CA ALA A 54 -4.60 75.91 -12.30
C ALA A 54 -5.02 74.65 -11.53
N GLY A 55 -6.25 74.63 -10.98
CA GLY A 55 -6.80 73.44 -10.32
C GLY A 55 -6.98 72.26 -11.28
N LEU A 56 -7.52 72.52 -12.48
CA LEU A 56 -7.67 71.49 -13.53
C LEU A 56 -6.33 71.01 -14.06
N GLU A 57 -5.34 71.90 -14.23
CA GLU A 57 -3.98 71.54 -14.64
C GLU A 57 -3.31 70.61 -13.61
N GLN A 58 -3.47 70.91 -12.32
CA GLN A 58 -2.96 70.04 -11.25
C GLN A 58 -3.66 68.68 -11.23
N GLU A 59 -4.98 68.65 -11.45
CA GLU A 59 -5.73 67.39 -11.53
C GLU A 59 -5.30 66.55 -12.75
N VAL A 60 -5.12 67.17 -13.91
CA VAL A 60 -4.59 66.52 -15.11
C VAL A 60 -3.20 65.97 -14.85
N GLU A 61 -2.32 66.72 -14.18
CA GLU A 61 -0.97 66.26 -13.87
C GLU A 61 -0.98 65.09 -12.86
N ASN A 62 -1.85 65.16 -11.85
CA ASN A 62 -2.07 64.06 -10.91
C ASN A 62 -2.59 62.80 -11.63
N LEU A 63 -3.54 62.95 -12.57
CA LEU A 63 -4.06 61.84 -13.36
C LEU A 63 -3.00 61.25 -14.29
N LYS A 64 -2.15 62.07 -14.92
CA LYS A 64 -1.00 61.59 -15.70
C LYS A 64 -0.01 60.80 -14.83
N LYS A 65 0.29 61.29 -13.62
CA LYS A 65 1.15 60.58 -12.68
C LYS A 65 0.55 59.24 -12.27
N LYS A 66 -0.75 59.19 -11.96
CA LYS A 66 -1.45 57.92 -11.69
C LYS A 66 -1.40 56.97 -12.88
N LEU A 67 -1.66 57.46 -14.10
CA LEU A 67 -1.61 56.65 -15.32
C LEU A 67 -0.21 56.07 -15.56
N THR A 68 0.84 56.88 -15.41
CA THR A 68 2.23 56.39 -15.58
C THR A 68 2.61 55.36 -14.52
N ASN A 69 2.15 55.51 -13.27
CA ASN A 69 2.32 54.50 -12.23
C ASN A 69 1.58 53.20 -12.57
N SER A 70 0.31 53.27 -12.98
CA SER A 70 -0.45 52.08 -13.38
C SER A 70 0.14 51.38 -14.61
N ILE A 71 0.72 52.11 -15.55
CA ILE A 71 1.44 51.51 -16.70
C ILE A 71 2.67 50.73 -16.21
N LYS A 72 3.44 51.28 -15.26
CA LYS A 72 4.61 50.61 -14.68
C LYS A 72 4.22 49.36 -13.91
N GLU A 73 3.18 49.44 -13.08
CA GLU A 73 2.64 48.29 -12.35
C GLU A 73 2.17 47.20 -13.32
N ASN A 74 1.49 47.56 -14.41
CA ASN A 74 1.05 46.59 -15.43
C ASN A 74 2.25 45.93 -16.15
N SER A 75 3.31 46.68 -16.45
CA SER A 75 4.54 46.06 -16.99
C SER A 75 5.20 45.11 -16.00
N ASN A 76 5.22 45.46 -14.71
CA ASN A 76 5.80 44.60 -13.67
C ASN A 76 4.99 43.30 -13.50
N ILE A 77 3.65 43.40 -13.45
CA ILE A 77 2.76 42.23 -13.37
C ILE A 77 2.96 41.32 -14.59
N LYS A 78 3.16 41.87 -15.79
CA LYS A 78 3.44 41.08 -16.99
C LYS A 78 4.78 40.34 -16.90
N GLU A 79 5.81 40.96 -16.34
CA GLU A 79 7.11 40.34 -16.11
C GLU A 79 7.00 39.22 -15.07
N GLU A 80 6.34 39.46 -13.94
CA GLU A 80 6.06 38.46 -12.90
C GLU A 80 5.27 37.26 -13.47
N LEU A 81 4.28 37.50 -14.32
CA LEU A 81 3.53 36.44 -15.00
C LEU A 81 4.43 35.59 -15.91
N SER A 82 5.32 36.23 -16.65
CA SER A 82 6.25 35.54 -17.55
C SER A 82 7.25 34.67 -16.78
N GLU A 83 7.74 35.15 -15.64
CA GLU A 83 8.66 34.39 -14.79
C GLU A 83 7.94 33.24 -14.09
N ALA A 84 6.73 33.45 -13.58
CA ALA A 84 5.91 32.38 -12.99
C ALA A 84 5.62 31.25 -14.01
N GLN A 85 5.36 31.61 -15.27
CA GLN A 85 5.20 30.63 -16.35
C GLN A 85 6.49 29.87 -16.64
N ARG A 86 7.64 30.55 -16.64
CA ARG A 86 8.96 29.93 -16.83
C ARG A 86 9.28 28.93 -15.72
N ILE A 87 9.06 29.31 -14.46
CA ILE A 87 9.26 28.44 -13.30
C ILE A 87 8.37 27.21 -13.41
N LYS A 88 7.06 27.38 -13.67
CA LYS A 88 6.12 26.27 -13.84
C LYS A 88 6.54 25.29 -14.94
N ASN A 89 6.98 25.80 -16.09
CA ASN A 89 7.45 24.95 -17.20
C ASN A 89 8.73 24.19 -16.82
N SER A 90 9.67 24.83 -16.13
CA SER A 90 10.89 24.18 -15.67
C SER A 90 10.62 23.08 -14.64
N GLU A 91 9.65 23.27 -13.76
CA GLU A 91 9.26 22.29 -12.74
C GLU A 91 8.56 21.08 -13.37
N LEU A 92 7.64 21.32 -14.31
CA LEU A 92 7.02 20.25 -15.10
C LEU A 92 8.07 19.45 -15.89
N ALA A 93 9.08 20.11 -16.45
CA ALA A 93 10.16 19.43 -17.15
C ALA A 93 10.99 18.53 -16.20
N LYS A 94 11.32 19.01 -15.00
CA LYS A 94 12.03 18.20 -13.98
C LYS A 94 11.20 16.98 -13.55
N GLN A 95 9.90 17.16 -13.31
CA GLN A 95 9.01 16.05 -12.96
C GLN A 95 8.91 15.01 -14.08
N LEU A 96 8.84 15.44 -15.34
CA LEU A 96 8.87 14.54 -16.48
C LEU A 96 10.18 13.76 -16.57
N GLU A 97 11.32 14.43 -16.34
CA GLU A 97 12.63 13.80 -16.37
C GLU A 97 12.80 12.78 -15.24
N TYR A 98 12.29 13.10 -14.05
CA TYR A 98 12.24 12.19 -12.92
C TYR A 98 11.38 10.95 -13.21
N MET A 99 10.15 11.15 -13.70
CA MET A 99 9.27 10.04 -14.10
C MET A 99 9.89 9.19 -15.21
N ARG A 100 10.61 9.81 -16.16
CA ARG A 100 11.35 9.09 -17.19
C ARG A 100 12.46 8.24 -16.58
N GLY A 101 13.22 8.77 -15.61
CA GLY A 101 14.26 8.02 -14.89
C GLY A 101 13.69 6.82 -14.11
N MET A 102 12.60 7.05 -13.37
CA MET A 102 11.86 5.99 -12.67
C MET A 102 11.40 4.88 -13.63
N LEU A 103 10.83 5.27 -14.77
CA LEU A 103 10.35 4.33 -15.78
C LEU A 103 11.51 3.50 -16.38
N THR A 104 12.64 4.15 -16.69
CA THR A 104 13.84 3.44 -17.17
C THR A 104 14.35 2.43 -16.15
N ASN A 105 14.44 2.82 -14.87
CA ASN A 105 14.88 1.91 -13.81
C ASN A 105 13.92 0.72 -13.63
N ALA A 106 12.61 0.97 -13.66
CA ALA A 106 11.62 -0.11 -13.59
C ALA A 106 11.73 -1.07 -14.78
N PHE A 107 12.05 -0.56 -15.99
CA PHE A 107 12.30 -1.43 -17.14
C PHE A 107 13.58 -2.23 -16.98
N THR A 108 14.67 -1.64 -16.48
CA THR A 108 15.91 -2.40 -16.23
C THR A 108 15.72 -3.48 -15.16
N ASP A 109 14.98 -3.19 -14.09
CA ASP A 109 14.69 -4.15 -13.02
C ASP A 109 13.83 -5.31 -13.54
N ARG A 110 12.81 -5.02 -14.34
CA ARG A 110 11.99 -6.03 -15.01
C ARG A 110 12.84 -6.91 -15.92
N ASP A 111 13.70 -6.31 -16.74
CA ASP A 111 14.53 -7.05 -17.69
C ASP A 111 15.56 -7.92 -16.94
N HIS A 112 16.09 -7.46 -15.80
CA HIS A 112 16.95 -8.28 -14.95
C HIS A 112 16.19 -9.47 -14.34
N ALA A 113 14.98 -9.25 -13.81
CA ALA A 113 14.15 -10.31 -13.24
C ALA A 113 13.74 -11.36 -14.29
N ILE A 114 13.45 -10.94 -15.52
CA ILE A 114 13.17 -11.85 -16.64
C ILE A 114 14.38 -12.74 -16.92
N LEU A 115 15.58 -12.16 -17.01
CA LEU A 115 16.81 -12.91 -17.26
C LEU A 115 17.09 -13.94 -16.16
N GLU A 116 16.89 -13.58 -14.89
CA GLU A 116 17.04 -14.53 -13.77
C GLU A 116 16.00 -15.65 -13.82
N ALA A 117 14.74 -15.33 -14.17
CA ALA A 117 13.69 -16.33 -14.33
C ALA A 117 13.98 -17.30 -15.49
N GLU A 118 14.50 -16.82 -16.61
CA GLU A 118 14.92 -17.66 -17.74
C GLU A 118 16.05 -18.60 -17.34
N LYS A 119 17.05 -18.10 -16.61
CA LYS A 119 18.16 -18.92 -16.09
C LYS A 119 17.68 -19.97 -15.07
N ALA A 120 16.73 -19.62 -14.22
CA ALA A 120 16.14 -20.57 -13.27
C ALA A 120 15.39 -21.69 -14.00
N LYS A 121 14.64 -21.34 -15.05
CA LYS A 121 13.93 -22.30 -15.89
C LYS A 121 14.88 -23.25 -16.63
N GLU A 122 15.98 -22.75 -17.19
CA GLU A 122 17.00 -23.61 -17.83
C GLU A 122 17.58 -24.63 -16.84
N ASN A 123 17.81 -24.22 -15.59
CA ASN A 123 18.27 -25.12 -14.54
C ASN A 123 17.22 -26.16 -14.15
N GLU A 124 15.94 -25.77 -14.10
CA GLU A 124 14.82 -26.68 -13.84
C GLU A 124 14.68 -27.74 -14.95
N ASP A 125 14.79 -27.33 -16.21
CA ASP A 125 14.76 -28.25 -17.36
C ASP A 125 15.93 -29.25 -17.31
N MET A 126 17.13 -28.76 -16.99
CA MET A 126 18.32 -29.60 -16.79
C MET A 126 18.15 -30.57 -15.61
N MET A 127 17.52 -30.13 -14.52
CA MET A 127 17.24 -30.99 -13.35
C MET A 127 16.17 -32.03 -13.67
N SER A 128 15.13 -31.65 -14.39
CA SER A 128 14.06 -32.55 -14.85
C SER A 128 14.61 -33.65 -15.75
N GLN A 129 15.53 -33.32 -16.66
CA GLN A 129 16.22 -34.32 -17.49
C GLN A 129 17.01 -35.31 -16.63
N LYS A 130 17.79 -34.83 -15.65
CA LYS A 130 18.55 -35.70 -14.74
C LYS A 130 17.63 -36.58 -13.89
N MET A 131 16.49 -36.07 -13.46
CA MET A 131 15.51 -36.82 -12.68
C MET A 131 14.88 -37.94 -13.51
N ASN A 132 14.51 -37.66 -14.76
CA ASN A 132 14.02 -38.68 -15.70
C ASN A 132 15.05 -39.78 -15.95
N ASP A 133 16.33 -39.43 -16.10
CA ASP A 133 17.40 -40.42 -16.27
C ASP A 133 17.62 -41.26 -14.99
N ALA A 134 17.52 -40.65 -13.81
CA ALA A 134 17.59 -41.37 -12.53
C ALA A 134 16.39 -42.31 -12.34
N GLU A 135 15.19 -41.87 -12.73
CA GLU A 135 13.98 -42.70 -12.69
C GLU A 135 14.10 -43.92 -13.60
N LYS A 136 14.58 -43.76 -14.84
CA LYS A 136 14.85 -44.90 -15.74
C LYS A 136 15.82 -45.90 -15.11
N ARG A 137 16.90 -45.42 -14.50
CA ARG A 137 17.87 -46.31 -13.79
C ARG A 137 17.22 -47.03 -12.61
N LEU A 138 16.34 -46.37 -11.86
CA LEU A 138 15.58 -47.00 -10.76
C LEU A 138 14.62 -48.08 -11.29
N GLN A 139 13.93 -47.81 -12.40
CA GLN A 139 13.07 -48.81 -13.05
C GLN A 139 13.89 -50.02 -13.50
N GLU A 140 15.04 -49.83 -14.14
CA GLU A 140 15.95 -50.92 -14.52
C GLU A 140 16.41 -51.76 -13.32
N VAL A 141 16.80 -51.12 -12.21
CA VAL A 141 17.19 -51.82 -10.99
C VAL A 141 16.02 -52.58 -10.37
N THR A 142 14.82 -52.01 -10.41
CA THR A 142 13.60 -52.64 -9.89
C THR A 142 13.27 -53.92 -10.67
N VAL A 143 13.37 -53.87 -12.00
CA VAL A 143 13.19 -55.06 -12.86
C VAL A 143 14.22 -56.13 -12.53
N LYS A 144 15.51 -55.75 -12.45
CA LYS A 144 16.58 -56.69 -12.08
C LYS A 144 16.36 -57.31 -10.69
N PHE A 145 15.86 -56.54 -9.73
CA PHE A 145 15.54 -57.05 -8.39
C PHE A 145 14.39 -58.08 -8.45
N ALA A 146 13.33 -57.81 -9.20
CA ALA A 146 12.23 -58.76 -9.39
C ALA A 146 12.71 -60.09 -10.01
N ASP A 147 13.57 -60.03 -11.04
CA ASP A 147 14.17 -61.23 -11.64
C ASP A 147 14.97 -62.05 -10.62
N THR A 148 15.80 -61.39 -9.81
CA THR A 148 16.58 -62.07 -8.75
C THR A 148 15.67 -62.69 -7.68
N GLN A 149 14.56 -62.03 -7.34
CA GLN A 149 13.58 -62.53 -6.38
C GLN A 149 12.84 -63.78 -6.91
N GLU A 150 12.54 -63.82 -8.22
CA GLU A 150 11.97 -64.99 -8.86
C GLU A 150 12.96 -66.17 -8.87
N GLN A 151 14.23 -65.91 -9.21
CA GLN A 151 15.29 -66.93 -9.14
C GLN A 151 15.44 -67.50 -7.72
N LEU A 152 15.41 -66.63 -6.70
CA LEU A 152 15.44 -67.05 -5.30
C LEU A 152 14.23 -67.91 -4.92
N SER A 153 13.04 -67.56 -5.41
CA SER A 153 11.81 -68.35 -5.19
C SER A 153 11.86 -69.71 -5.91
N SER A 154 12.48 -69.79 -7.08
CA SER A 154 12.76 -71.03 -7.79
C SER A 154 13.72 -71.93 -7.01
N MET A 155 14.83 -71.37 -6.50
CA MET A 155 15.77 -72.11 -5.66
C MET A 155 15.13 -72.60 -4.35
N LYS A 156 14.37 -71.75 -3.65
CA LYS A 156 13.63 -72.17 -2.45
C LYS A 156 12.70 -73.34 -2.70
N ARG A 157 11.98 -73.36 -3.83
CA ARG A 157 11.14 -74.51 -4.23
C ARG A 157 11.95 -75.78 -4.47
N LYS A 158 13.14 -75.68 -5.09
CA LYS A 158 14.02 -76.84 -5.29
C LYS A 158 14.52 -77.41 -3.97
N VAL A 159 14.94 -76.55 -3.05
CA VAL A 159 15.37 -76.97 -1.70
C VAL A 159 14.22 -77.66 -0.96
N ALA A 160 13.02 -77.08 -0.93
CA ALA A 160 11.87 -77.70 -0.28
C ALA A 160 11.49 -79.09 -0.86
N LYS A 161 11.64 -79.27 -2.19
CA LYS A 161 11.45 -80.58 -2.82
C LYS A 161 12.50 -81.60 -2.37
N GLN A 162 13.76 -81.19 -2.32
CA GLN A 162 14.83 -82.05 -1.80
C GLN A 162 14.60 -82.41 -0.34
N ASP A 163 14.17 -81.46 0.49
CA ASP A 163 13.84 -81.71 1.90
C ASP A 163 12.69 -82.73 2.02
N GLN A 164 11.65 -82.61 1.18
CA GLN A 164 10.54 -83.58 1.15
C GLN A 164 11.00 -84.97 0.70
N GLU A 165 11.83 -85.06 -0.34
CA GLU A 165 12.43 -86.34 -0.78
C GLU A 165 13.26 -86.97 0.34
N MET A 166 14.08 -86.18 1.02
CA MET A 166 14.86 -86.62 2.18
C MET A 166 13.96 -87.12 3.32
N GLU A 167 12.82 -86.49 3.53
CA GLU A 167 11.86 -86.93 4.56
C GLU A 167 11.14 -88.22 4.15
N ILE A 168 10.75 -88.38 2.88
CA ILE A 168 10.21 -89.65 2.35
C ILE A 168 11.26 -90.77 2.49
N PHE A 169 12.54 -90.50 2.20
CA PHE A 169 13.62 -91.45 2.42
C PHE A 169 13.78 -91.80 3.91
N ARG A 170 13.62 -90.83 4.82
CA ARG A 170 13.66 -91.04 6.27
C ARG A 170 12.48 -91.89 6.76
N GLU A 171 11.27 -91.63 6.27
CA GLU A 171 10.05 -92.40 6.58
C GLU A 171 10.11 -93.83 6.03
N ALA A 172 10.58 -94.02 4.79
CA ALA A 172 10.81 -95.34 4.23
C ALA A 172 11.84 -96.15 5.05
N PHE A 173 12.88 -95.48 5.54
CA PHE A 173 13.87 -96.09 6.42
C PHE A 173 13.30 -96.49 7.80
N THR A 174 12.29 -95.77 8.31
CA THR A 174 11.64 -96.07 9.60
C THR A 174 10.53 -97.11 9.50
N LEU A 175 9.73 -97.12 8.42
CA LEU A 175 8.73 -98.16 8.14
C LEU A 175 9.34 -99.52 7.78
N SER A 176 10.63 -99.57 7.47
CA SER A 176 11.39 -100.81 7.27
C SER A 176 11.75 -101.53 8.59
N PHE A 177 11.29 -101.04 9.74
CA PHE A 177 11.79 -101.44 11.06
C PHE A 177 10.71 -101.92 12.06
N ASP A 178 9.51 -102.25 11.60
CA ASP A 178 8.42 -102.72 12.48
C ASP A 178 8.03 -104.20 12.31
N ASP A 179 8.75 -104.99 11.51
CA ASP A 179 8.63 -106.45 11.54
C ASP A 179 9.97 -107.12 11.82
N GLU A 180 9.92 -108.10 12.72
CA GLU A 180 10.97 -108.92 13.31
C GLU A 180 12.19 -109.19 12.39
N PRO A 181 13.44 -108.92 12.83
CA PRO A 181 14.60 -108.88 11.95
C PRO A 181 15.10 -110.28 11.53
N ASP A 182 15.07 -110.52 10.22
CA ASP A 182 15.63 -111.69 9.55
C ASP A 182 17.11 -111.92 9.97
N PRO A 183 17.55 -113.16 10.28
CA PRO A 183 18.88 -113.45 10.83
C PRO A 183 20.04 -113.05 9.90
N ILE A 184 19.75 -112.97 8.59
CA ILE A 184 20.69 -112.54 7.55
C ILE A 184 20.84 -111.03 7.58
N ILE A 185 19.75 -110.29 7.78
CA ILE A 185 19.76 -108.84 7.94
C ILE A 185 20.51 -108.48 9.22
N ASN A 186 20.34 -109.19 10.34
CA ASN A 186 21.12 -108.93 11.56
C ASN A 186 22.63 -109.17 11.41
N LYS A 187 23.06 -110.18 10.62
CA LYS A 187 24.48 -110.37 10.29
C LYS A 187 25.01 -109.31 9.33
N PHE A 188 24.24 -108.94 8.30
CA PHE A 188 24.60 -107.83 7.42
C PHE A 188 24.58 -106.50 8.15
N TYR A 189 23.67 -106.29 9.10
CA TYR A 189 23.60 -105.10 9.94
C TYR A 189 24.77 -105.07 10.91
N LYS A 190 25.23 -106.20 11.47
CA LYS A 190 26.44 -106.23 12.31
C LYS A 190 27.73 -106.06 11.50
N ILE A 191 27.85 -106.66 10.32
CA ILE A 191 29.03 -106.48 9.43
C ILE A 191 29.04 -105.06 8.87
N ARG A 192 27.88 -104.52 8.47
CA ARG A 192 27.73 -103.16 7.99
C ARG A 192 27.77 -102.14 9.11
N GLN A 193 27.38 -102.44 10.35
CA GLN A 193 27.54 -101.56 11.51
C GLN A 193 28.95 -101.63 12.07
N GLN A 194 29.72 -102.69 11.84
CA GLN A 194 31.16 -102.73 12.09
C GLN A 194 31.93 -101.98 10.99
N ALA A 195 31.63 -102.24 9.72
CA ALA A 195 32.21 -101.54 8.59
C ALA A 195 31.78 -100.06 8.53
N CYS A 196 30.54 -99.72 8.90
CA CYS A 196 30.05 -98.36 9.06
C CYS A 196 30.36 -97.77 10.44
N ARG A 197 30.65 -98.53 11.51
CA ARG A 197 31.21 -97.88 12.71
C ARG A 197 32.59 -97.35 12.40
N GLU A 198 33.43 -98.10 11.70
CA GLU A 198 34.78 -97.65 11.33
C GLU A 198 34.76 -96.72 10.11
N SER A 199 33.83 -96.90 9.16
CA SER A 199 33.69 -96.05 7.97
C SER A 199 32.80 -94.84 8.19
N TRP A 200 31.67 -94.93 8.90
CA TRP A 200 30.80 -93.77 9.19
C TRP A 200 31.25 -92.98 10.42
N SER A 201 32.01 -93.53 11.37
CA SER A 201 32.76 -92.64 12.29
C SER A 201 33.81 -91.85 11.53
N PHE A 202 34.31 -92.37 10.41
CA PHE A 202 35.25 -91.64 9.55
C PHE A 202 34.52 -90.71 8.56
N ASN A 203 33.33 -91.09 8.05
CA ASN A 203 32.62 -90.40 6.98
C ASN A 203 31.54 -89.42 7.47
N ILE A 204 30.83 -89.68 8.59
CA ILE A 204 30.02 -88.64 9.24
C ILE A 204 30.92 -87.57 9.85
N TYR A 205 32.07 -87.96 10.44
CA TYR A 205 33.05 -86.94 10.83
C TYR A 205 33.62 -86.22 9.62
N LYS A 206 33.87 -86.87 8.46
CA LYS A 206 34.34 -86.17 7.25
C LYS A 206 33.28 -85.28 6.62
N GLU A 207 32.06 -85.74 6.41
CA GLU A 207 30.98 -84.98 5.74
C GLU A 207 30.41 -83.89 6.63
N ALA A 208 30.20 -84.14 7.93
CA ALA A 208 29.88 -83.08 8.88
C ALA A 208 31.07 -82.13 9.06
N SER A 209 32.32 -82.61 9.01
CA SER A 209 33.49 -81.74 8.98
C SER A 209 33.58 -80.95 7.68
N VAL A 210 33.19 -81.48 6.52
CA VAL A 210 33.24 -80.79 5.23
C VAL A 210 32.10 -79.79 5.11
N ALA A 211 30.89 -80.12 5.55
CA ALA A 211 29.77 -79.19 5.60
C ALA A 211 29.99 -78.07 6.62
N ASN A 212 30.50 -78.40 7.81
CA ASN A 212 30.91 -77.39 8.79
C ASN A 212 32.11 -76.58 8.29
N TYR A 213 33.06 -77.19 7.57
CA TYR A 213 34.19 -76.48 6.97
C TYR A 213 33.75 -75.55 5.85
N VAL A 214 32.86 -75.98 4.96
CA VAL A 214 32.31 -75.14 3.87
C VAL A 214 31.41 -74.04 4.44
N GLY A 215 30.56 -74.34 5.42
CA GLY A 215 29.76 -73.35 6.13
C GLY A 215 30.61 -72.32 6.86
N TRP A 216 31.65 -72.78 7.56
CA TRP A 216 32.65 -71.91 8.20
C TRP A 216 33.43 -71.08 7.17
N GLU A 217 33.82 -71.64 6.03
CA GLU A 217 34.54 -70.91 4.97
C GLU A 217 33.65 -69.85 4.29
N ILE A 218 32.36 -70.13 4.11
CA ILE A 218 31.37 -69.16 3.60
C ILE A 218 31.13 -68.06 4.63
N GLU A 219 30.90 -68.41 5.90
CA GLU A 219 30.70 -67.43 6.97
C GLU A 219 31.95 -66.55 7.14
N LYS A 220 33.14 -67.15 7.07
CA LYS A 220 34.43 -66.46 7.07
C LYS A 220 34.57 -65.54 5.85
N HIS A 221 34.19 -65.99 4.66
CA HIS A 221 34.23 -65.16 3.46
C HIS A 221 33.27 -63.97 3.55
N LEU A 222 32.05 -64.19 4.03
CA LEU A 222 31.05 -63.13 4.22
C LEU A 222 31.46 -62.15 5.31
N LYS A 223 31.94 -62.62 6.46
CA LYS A 223 32.51 -61.76 7.51
C LYS A 223 33.69 -60.96 6.97
N SER A 224 34.60 -61.60 6.24
CA SER A 224 35.73 -60.92 5.59
C SER A 224 35.25 -59.82 4.64
N LYS A 225 34.29 -60.11 3.75
CA LYS A 225 33.73 -59.14 2.80
C LYS A 225 32.99 -57.98 3.48
N ILE A 226 32.23 -58.26 4.54
CA ILE A 226 31.57 -57.24 5.35
C ILE A 226 32.63 -56.35 6.00
N THR A 227 33.65 -56.92 6.63
CA THR A 227 34.74 -56.15 7.24
C THR A 227 35.52 -55.33 6.22
N GLU A 228 35.67 -55.82 4.98
CA GLU A 228 36.32 -55.10 3.88
C GLU A 228 35.48 -53.91 3.41
N LEU A 229 34.16 -54.09 3.26
CA LEU A 229 33.24 -53.02 2.87
C LEU A 229 33.09 -51.97 3.98
N GLU A 230 33.06 -52.39 5.24
CA GLU A 230 33.09 -51.49 6.39
C GLU A 230 34.40 -50.73 6.45
N HIS A 231 35.55 -51.39 6.25
CA HIS A 231 36.84 -50.72 6.13
C HIS A 231 36.88 -49.72 4.98
N LYS A 232 36.31 -50.04 3.81
CA LYS A 232 36.23 -49.12 2.67
C LYS A 232 35.37 -47.89 3.00
N ARG A 233 34.20 -48.10 3.61
CA ARG A 233 33.32 -47.00 4.04
C ARG A 233 34.01 -46.10 5.08
N VAL A 234 34.61 -46.69 6.11
CA VAL A 234 35.34 -45.97 7.14
C VAL A 234 36.53 -45.22 6.53
N ARG A 235 37.27 -45.85 5.60
CA ARG A 235 38.40 -45.20 4.91
C ARG A 235 37.97 -43.95 4.16
N LEU A 236 36.89 -44.01 3.38
CA LEU A 236 36.39 -42.84 2.64
C LEU A 236 35.96 -41.70 3.58
N ILE A 237 35.34 -42.04 4.72
CA ILE A 237 34.96 -41.05 5.74
C ILE A 237 36.22 -40.45 6.38
N VAL A 238 37.21 -41.28 6.75
CA VAL A 238 38.47 -40.82 7.35
C VAL A 238 39.27 -39.96 6.40
N GLU A 239 39.32 -40.32 5.11
CA GLU A 239 40.00 -39.54 4.07
C GLU A 239 39.32 -38.18 3.88
N GLY A 240 37.98 -38.16 3.76
CA GLY A 240 37.21 -36.91 3.71
C GLY A 240 37.42 -36.02 4.93
N ILE A 241 37.37 -36.59 6.15
CA ILE A 241 37.66 -35.87 7.40
C ILE A 241 39.12 -35.37 7.43
N SER A 242 40.08 -36.14 6.92
CA SER A 242 41.48 -35.74 6.87
C SER A 242 41.72 -34.59 5.91
N SER A 243 41.12 -34.63 4.70
CA SER A 243 41.20 -33.52 3.74
C SER A 243 40.56 -32.24 4.28
N ILE A 244 39.41 -32.34 4.95
CA ILE A 244 38.77 -31.18 5.59
C ILE A 244 39.64 -30.63 6.73
N ARG A 245 40.21 -31.52 7.56
CA ARG A 245 41.11 -31.13 8.66
C ARG A 245 42.37 -30.45 8.13
N GLU A 246 42.95 -30.96 7.06
CA GLU A 246 44.12 -30.39 6.41
C GLU A 246 43.80 -29.00 5.86
N TYR A 247 42.69 -28.84 5.12
CA TYR A 247 42.23 -27.54 4.63
C TYR A 247 42.05 -26.54 5.78
N ASN A 248 41.37 -26.94 6.86
CA ASN A 248 41.20 -26.10 8.04
C ASN A 248 42.53 -25.76 8.72
N SER A 249 43.49 -26.69 8.75
CA SER A 249 44.83 -26.44 9.29
C SER A 249 45.63 -25.45 8.43
N GLN A 250 45.47 -25.53 7.10
CA GLN A 250 46.08 -24.57 6.17
C GLN A 250 45.48 -23.18 6.35
N GLN A 251 44.15 -23.07 6.42
CA GLN A 251 43.47 -21.81 6.69
C GLN A 251 43.90 -21.19 8.02
N LYS A 252 44.00 -21.99 9.08
CA LYS A 252 44.47 -21.52 10.39
C LYS A 252 45.91 -21.01 10.34
N THR A 253 46.81 -21.71 9.65
CA THR A 253 48.20 -21.28 9.47
C THR A 253 48.28 -19.97 8.68
N TYR A 254 47.47 -19.85 7.62
CA TYR A 254 47.40 -18.64 6.80
C TYR A 254 46.94 -17.42 7.62
N ILE A 255 45.85 -17.58 8.37
CA ILE A 255 45.33 -16.53 9.27
C ILE A 255 46.37 -16.17 10.33
N MET A 256 47.02 -17.15 10.96
CA MET A 256 48.04 -16.90 11.97
C MET A 256 49.23 -16.12 11.40
N LYS A 257 49.69 -16.48 10.19
CA LYS A 257 50.77 -15.76 9.51
C LYS A 257 50.39 -14.31 9.26
N LEU A 258 49.17 -14.07 8.75
CA LEU A 258 48.68 -12.72 8.49
C LEU A 258 48.68 -11.87 9.77
N LEU A 259 48.20 -12.45 10.88
CA LEU A 259 48.18 -11.78 12.18
C LEU A 259 49.58 -11.51 12.74
N ASP A 260 50.53 -12.44 12.59
CA ASP A 260 51.92 -12.23 13.03
C ASP A 260 52.66 -11.20 12.15
N ASP A 261 52.36 -11.16 10.84
CA ASP A 261 52.87 -10.15 9.91
C ASP A 261 52.34 -8.76 10.30
N GLU A 262 51.03 -8.63 10.52
CA GLU A 262 50.43 -7.37 11.00
C GLU A 262 50.96 -6.95 12.37
N LYS A 263 51.12 -7.89 13.30
CA LYS A 263 51.70 -7.63 14.62
C LYS A 263 53.15 -7.16 14.53
N SER A 264 53.95 -7.78 13.65
CA SER A 264 55.34 -7.40 13.44
C SER A 264 55.45 -6.03 12.78
N TYR A 265 54.55 -5.73 11.84
CA TYR A 265 54.44 -4.41 11.22
C TYR A 265 54.10 -3.33 12.26
N ILE A 266 53.05 -3.55 13.05
CA ILE A 266 52.65 -2.62 14.12
C ILE A 266 53.80 -2.44 15.12
N LYS A 267 54.47 -3.52 15.52
CA LYS A 267 55.61 -3.46 16.43
C LYS A 267 56.77 -2.65 15.85
N SER A 268 57.07 -2.79 14.56
CA SER A 268 58.10 -2.01 13.87
C SER A 268 57.74 -0.52 13.84
N VAL A 269 56.49 -0.19 13.52
CA VAL A 269 56.00 1.19 13.52
C VAL A 269 56.12 1.80 14.91
N VAL A 270 55.70 1.07 15.95
CA VAL A 270 55.82 1.52 17.35
C VAL A 270 57.28 1.71 17.75
N SER A 271 58.18 0.78 17.42
CA SER A 271 59.62 0.93 17.70
C SER A 271 60.21 2.13 16.97
N SER A 272 59.83 2.40 15.72
CA SER A 272 60.30 3.56 14.97
C SER A 272 59.78 4.88 15.56
N ILE A 273 58.53 4.90 16.07
CA ILE A 273 57.99 6.04 16.80
C ILE A 273 58.75 6.24 18.12
N GLN A 274 59.02 5.16 18.87
CA GLN A 274 59.76 5.22 20.13
C GLN A 274 61.21 5.70 19.92
N GLU A 275 61.91 5.21 18.90
CA GLU A 275 63.24 5.66 18.52
C GLU A 275 63.24 7.14 18.16
N LYS A 276 62.26 7.61 17.38
CA LYS A 276 62.11 9.05 17.09
C LYS A 276 61.83 9.88 18.35
N ILE A 277 61.07 9.35 19.30
CA ILE A 277 60.80 10.00 20.60
C ILE A 277 62.08 10.03 21.47
N GLU A 278 62.94 9.02 21.39
CA GLU A 278 64.23 8.97 22.08
C GLU A 278 65.33 9.79 21.39
N GLU A 279 65.27 9.96 20.06
CA GLU A 279 66.12 10.86 19.26
C GLU A 279 65.72 12.33 19.38
N PHE A 280 64.53 12.64 19.92
CA PHE A 280 64.20 14.02 20.28
C PHE A 280 65.22 14.49 21.35
N PRO A 281 66.06 15.49 21.03
CA PRO A 281 67.08 15.91 21.96
C PRO A 281 66.40 16.48 23.19
N LYS A 282 66.59 15.80 24.33
CA LYS A 282 66.71 16.53 25.59
C LYS A 282 67.76 17.60 25.32
N HIS A 283 67.48 18.83 25.71
CA HIS A 283 68.26 20.04 25.46
C HIS A 283 67.80 20.82 24.21
N THR A 284 66.69 21.53 24.37
CA THR A 284 66.66 22.93 23.94
C THR A 284 67.89 23.63 24.50
N HIS A 285 68.81 24.06 23.64
CA HIS A 285 69.33 25.42 23.62
C HIS A 285 70.18 25.65 22.36
N SER A 286 69.76 26.66 21.60
CA SER A 286 70.61 27.62 20.88
C SER A 286 71.47 27.17 19.70
N ALA A 287 71.19 27.86 18.59
CA ALA A 287 72.12 28.33 17.56
C ALA A 287 72.67 27.33 16.54
N GLU A 288 72.33 27.68 15.29
CA GLU A 288 72.97 27.35 14.02
C GLU A 288 72.90 25.89 13.56
N VAL A 289 72.97 25.75 12.23
CA VAL A 289 73.20 24.53 11.43
C VAL A 289 71.97 23.98 10.68
N THR A 290 71.95 24.37 9.39
CA THR A 290 71.66 23.56 8.20
C THR A 290 70.23 23.27 7.72
N ASP A 291 70.14 23.47 6.41
CA ASP A 291 69.16 23.15 5.36
C ASP A 291 68.59 21.70 5.33
N PHE A 292 68.59 20.98 6.45
CA PHE A 292 68.09 19.59 6.59
C PHE A 292 66.86 19.46 7.50
N SER A 293 66.64 20.43 8.42
CA SER A 293 65.59 20.35 9.45
C SER A 293 64.18 20.62 8.94
N THR A 294 64.03 21.43 7.88
CA THR A 294 62.73 21.77 7.27
C THR A 294 62.11 20.58 6.53
N LEU A 295 62.94 19.68 5.99
CA LEU A 295 62.51 18.52 5.21
C LEU A 295 62.08 17.36 6.12
N ASN A 296 62.66 17.25 7.32
CA ASN A 296 62.36 16.17 8.26
C ASN A 296 61.08 16.43 9.08
N VAL A 297 60.77 17.68 9.42
CA VAL A 297 59.48 18.06 10.06
C VAL A 297 58.32 17.84 9.10
N SER A 298 58.46 18.20 7.81
CA SER A 298 57.45 17.89 6.78
C SER A 298 57.20 16.38 6.72
N ARG A 299 58.25 15.56 6.61
CA ARG A 299 58.13 14.12 6.47
C ARG A 299 57.58 13.40 7.71
N MET A 300 57.77 13.99 8.91
CA MET A 300 57.20 13.49 10.16
C MET A 300 55.72 13.87 10.31
N VAL A 301 55.33 15.07 9.84
CA VAL A 301 53.93 15.47 9.70
C VAL A 301 53.22 14.58 8.67
N ASP A 302 53.83 14.33 7.51
CA ASP A 302 53.28 13.47 6.46
C ASP A 302 53.07 12.01 6.94
N SER A 303 53.93 11.51 7.84
CA SER A 303 53.78 10.16 8.40
C SER A 303 52.79 10.09 9.57
N SER A 304 52.68 11.15 10.37
CA SER A 304 51.61 11.30 11.36
C SER A 304 50.24 11.46 10.69
N GLU A 305 50.20 12.19 9.59
CA GLU A 305 49.01 12.39 8.75
C GLU A 305 48.61 11.08 8.07
N ALA A 306 49.57 10.33 7.50
CA ALA A 306 49.32 9.00 6.94
C ALA A 306 48.82 7.99 7.98
N LEU A 307 49.33 8.03 9.22
CA LEU A 307 48.84 7.18 10.31
C LEU A 307 47.42 7.57 10.76
N SER A 308 47.16 8.88 10.89
CA SER A 308 45.82 9.40 11.19
C SER A 308 44.83 8.99 10.10
N GLN A 309 45.25 9.08 8.83
CA GLN A 309 44.46 8.67 7.68
C GLN A 309 44.21 7.16 7.68
N ALA A 310 45.21 6.32 7.93
CA ALA A 310 45.03 4.88 8.01
C ALA A 310 44.12 4.44 9.18
N LEU A 311 44.19 5.13 10.32
CA LEU A 311 43.27 4.91 11.44
C LEU A 311 41.85 5.35 11.08
N GLN A 312 41.70 6.50 10.43
CA GLN A 312 40.41 7.00 9.95
C GLN A 312 39.81 6.04 8.91
N GLU A 313 40.61 5.47 8.02
CA GLU A 313 40.22 4.43 7.06
C GLU A 313 39.81 3.13 7.76
N LYS A 314 40.55 2.67 8.77
CA LYS A 314 40.17 1.48 9.56
C LYS A 314 38.89 1.69 10.36
N VAL A 315 38.70 2.87 10.96
CA VAL A 315 37.43 3.21 11.63
C VAL A 315 36.28 3.28 10.63
N SER A 316 36.51 3.86 9.45
CA SER A 316 35.51 3.94 8.39
C SER A 316 35.13 2.56 7.87
N THR A 317 36.10 1.67 7.66
CA THR A 317 35.85 0.28 7.22
C THR A 317 35.15 -0.57 8.28
N LEU A 318 35.50 -0.44 9.56
CA LEU A 318 34.79 -1.11 10.65
C LEU A 318 33.36 -0.59 10.81
N LEU A 319 33.14 0.71 10.65
CA LEU A 319 31.79 1.29 10.66
C LEU A 319 30.96 0.76 9.48
N LEU A 320 31.58 0.60 8.30
CA LEU A 320 30.94 0.01 7.13
C LEU A 320 30.58 -1.47 7.35
N LEU A 321 31.48 -2.27 7.95
CA LEU A 321 31.23 -3.67 8.30
C LEU A 321 30.12 -3.81 9.35
N SER A 322 30.15 -2.98 10.40
CA SER A 322 29.07 -2.92 11.41
C SER A 322 27.73 -2.60 10.76
N GLN A 323 27.70 -1.64 9.83
CA GLN A 323 26.48 -1.29 9.11
C GLN A 323 26.02 -2.43 8.19
N GLN A 324 26.95 -3.19 7.60
CA GLN A 324 26.62 -4.36 6.79
C GLN A 324 26.04 -5.50 7.64
N GLU A 325 26.56 -5.75 8.83
CA GLU A 325 25.99 -6.72 9.78
C GLU A 325 24.57 -6.33 10.21
N GLU A 326 24.33 -5.05 10.51
CA GLU A 326 22.99 -4.54 10.81
C GLU A 326 22.02 -4.71 9.63
N ARG A 327 22.47 -4.44 8.39
CA ARG A 327 21.67 -4.68 7.18
C ARG A 327 21.33 -6.16 7.01
N HIS A 328 22.29 -7.06 7.22
CA HIS A 328 22.03 -8.51 7.13
C HIS A 328 21.04 -8.99 8.19
N LEU A 329 21.14 -8.49 9.42
CA LEU A 329 20.18 -8.82 10.47
C LEU A 329 18.78 -8.27 10.16
N PHE A 330 18.71 -7.03 9.67
CA PHE A 330 17.47 -6.40 9.24
C PHE A 330 16.82 -7.16 8.07
N GLU A 331 17.59 -7.53 7.05
CA GLU A 331 17.14 -8.32 5.90
C GLU A 331 16.59 -9.68 6.34
N LYS A 332 17.27 -10.37 7.25
CA LYS A 332 16.77 -11.64 7.84
C LYS A 332 15.45 -11.44 8.58
N ASN A 333 15.30 -10.36 9.32
CA ASN A 333 14.05 -10.04 10.04
C ASN A 333 12.91 -9.71 9.07
N VAL A 334 13.18 -8.92 8.02
CA VAL A 334 12.21 -8.62 6.96
C VAL A 334 11.80 -9.89 6.23
N GLN A 335 12.75 -10.76 5.89
CA GLN A 335 12.46 -12.05 5.25
C GLN A 335 11.61 -12.94 6.14
N GLY A 336 11.88 -12.99 7.45
CA GLY A 336 11.05 -13.70 8.43
C GLY A 336 9.62 -13.16 8.48
N ALA A 337 9.45 -11.84 8.58
CA ALA A 337 8.14 -11.21 8.57
C ALA A 337 7.38 -11.45 7.26
N LEU A 338 8.07 -11.36 6.11
CA LEU A 338 7.48 -11.66 4.80
C LEU A 338 7.01 -13.12 4.73
N GLN A 339 7.82 -14.07 5.19
CA GLN A 339 7.45 -15.48 5.24
C GLN A 339 6.22 -15.71 6.13
N GLU A 340 6.14 -15.08 7.31
CA GLU A 340 4.97 -15.15 8.18
C GLU A 340 3.71 -14.58 7.50
N THR A 341 3.82 -13.44 6.81
CA THR A 341 2.69 -12.87 6.06
C THR A 341 2.27 -13.74 4.88
N MET A 342 3.22 -14.39 4.19
CA MET A 342 2.93 -15.31 3.10
C MET A 342 2.19 -16.55 3.60
N ASP A 343 2.66 -17.14 4.70
CA ASP A 343 2.01 -18.28 5.33
C ASP A 343 0.59 -17.92 5.79
N GLU A 344 0.38 -16.73 6.35
CA GLU A 344 -0.94 -16.27 6.78
C GLU A 344 -1.88 -15.98 5.61
N LEU A 345 -1.38 -15.39 4.52
CA LEU A 345 -2.13 -15.23 3.28
C LEU A 345 -2.51 -16.58 2.67
N GLN A 346 -1.62 -17.58 2.73
CA GLN A 346 -1.93 -18.92 2.27
C GLN A 346 -3.02 -19.59 3.14
N ARG A 347 -2.99 -19.42 4.47
CA ARG A 347 -4.05 -19.91 5.37
C ARG A 347 -5.39 -19.24 5.09
N THR A 348 -5.41 -17.91 4.99
CA THR A 348 -6.64 -17.15 4.73
C THR A 348 -7.23 -17.48 3.36
N LEU A 349 -6.41 -17.67 2.33
CA LEU A 349 -6.86 -18.13 1.02
C LEU A 349 -7.49 -19.53 1.08
N GLN A 350 -6.88 -20.46 1.82
CA GLN A 350 -7.43 -21.80 2.03
C GLN A 350 -8.79 -21.74 2.75
N LEU A 351 -8.90 -20.94 3.81
CA LEU A 351 -10.17 -20.75 4.55
C LEU A 351 -11.25 -20.12 3.67
N ALA A 352 -10.94 -19.02 2.96
CA ALA A 352 -11.88 -18.38 2.06
C ALA A 352 -12.34 -19.32 0.93
N THR A 353 -11.45 -20.18 0.44
CA THR A 353 -11.79 -21.21 -0.56
C THR A 353 -12.74 -22.25 0.04
N GLN A 354 -12.46 -22.74 1.26
CA GLN A 354 -13.34 -23.68 1.96
C GLN A 354 -14.72 -23.09 2.24
N GLU A 355 -14.78 -21.84 2.72
CA GLU A 355 -16.04 -21.13 2.96
C GLU A 355 -16.84 -20.91 1.66
N LYS A 356 -16.16 -20.53 0.57
CA LYS A 356 -16.80 -20.38 -0.74
C LYS A 356 -17.35 -21.72 -1.26
N VAL A 357 -16.61 -22.82 -1.10
CA VAL A 357 -17.09 -24.16 -1.45
C VAL A 357 -18.30 -24.53 -0.60
N ARG A 358 -18.28 -24.25 0.71
CA ARG A 358 -19.43 -24.49 1.61
C ARG A 358 -20.65 -23.69 1.17
N ALA A 359 -20.51 -22.40 0.89
CA ALA A 359 -21.61 -21.55 0.42
C ALA A 359 -22.17 -22.03 -0.93
N LEU A 360 -21.32 -22.52 -1.84
CA LEU A 360 -21.77 -23.10 -3.10
C LEU A 360 -22.54 -24.41 -2.90
N LEU A 361 -22.14 -25.25 -1.93
CA LEU A 361 -22.87 -26.47 -1.56
C LEU A 361 -24.24 -26.13 -0.95
N GLU A 362 -24.31 -25.18 -0.03
CA GLU A 362 -25.58 -24.70 0.56
C GLU A 362 -26.49 -24.10 -0.52
N LEU A 363 -25.93 -23.31 -1.45
CA LEU A 363 -26.70 -22.77 -2.58
C LEU A 363 -27.25 -23.87 -3.50
N ALA A 364 -26.47 -24.92 -3.75
CA ALA A 364 -26.91 -26.07 -4.53
C ALA A 364 -28.05 -26.82 -3.83
N GLU A 365 -27.99 -26.95 -2.51
CA GLU A 365 -29.04 -27.56 -1.68
C GLU A 365 -30.32 -26.74 -1.70
N VAL A 366 -30.25 -25.43 -1.47
CA VAL A 366 -31.40 -24.52 -1.56
C VAL A 366 -32.03 -24.54 -2.96
N LYS A 367 -31.20 -24.61 -4.01
CA LYS A 367 -31.71 -24.72 -5.39
C LYS A 367 -32.47 -26.02 -5.62
N LYS A 368 -32.01 -27.14 -5.04
CA LYS A 368 -32.69 -28.44 -5.09
C LYS A 368 -34.03 -28.38 -4.34
N GLU A 369 -34.07 -27.77 -3.16
CA GLU A 369 -35.32 -27.56 -2.40
C GLU A 369 -36.31 -26.67 -3.15
N TYR A 370 -35.84 -25.58 -3.77
CA TYR A 370 -36.67 -24.72 -4.60
C TYR A 370 -37.25 -25.46 -5.81
N GLN A 371 -36.45 -26.30 -6.47
CA GLN A 371 -36.93 -27.10 -7.60
C GLN A 371 -38.00 -28.12 -7.17
N LEU A 372 -37.84 -28.72 -5.99
CA LEU A 372 -38.81 -29.64 -5.41
C LEU A 372 -40.11 -28.93 -5.00
N LEU A 373 -40.02 -27.70 -4.47
CA LEU A 373 -41.18 -26.84 -4.24
C LEU A 373 -41.87 -26.43 -5.54
N LEU A 374 -41.10 -26.13 -6.59
CA LEU A 374 -41.65 -25.80 -7.91
C LEU A 374 -42.43 -26.99 -8.48
N GLU A 375 -41.87 -28.19 -8.43
CA GLU A 375 -42.52 -29.43 -8.88
C GLU A 375 -43.83 -29.67 -8.11
N LYS A 376 -43.81 -29.47 -6.79
CA LYS A 376 -45.01 -29.54 -5.93
C LYS A 376 -46.08 -28.49 -6.28
N THR A 377 -45.70 -27.26 -6.62
CA THR A 377 -46.64 -26.23 -7.09
C THR A 377 -47.15 -26.47 -8.52
N THR A 378 -46.43 -27.26 -9.33
CA THR A 378 -46.86 -27.62 -10.69
C THR A 378 -47.88 -28.75 -10.65
N GLU A 379 -47.80 -29.64 -9.67
CA GLU A 379 -48.81 -30.67 -9.39
C GLU A 379 -50.09 -30.07 -8.75
N GLU A 380 -49.98 -28.98 -7.98
CA GLU A 380 -51.13 -28.29 -7.36
C GLU A 380 -51.70 -27.11 -8.21
N GLY A 381 -51.12 -26.82 -9.38
CA GLY A 381 -51.35 -25.57 -10.13
C GLY A 381 -51.71 -25.73 -11.61
N ASN A 382 -52.48 -26.76 -12.01
CA ASN A 382 -53.03 -26.84 -13.37
C ASN A 382 -54.39 -26.13 -13.48
N LEU A 383 -54.38 -24.80 -13.49
CA LEU A 383 -55.44 -23.99 -14.11
C LEU A 383 -54.94 -22.56 -14.37
N LEU A 384 -54.97 -22.17 -15.66
CA LEU A 384 -54.83 -20.82 -16.25
C LEU A 384 -53.46 -20.38 -16.83
N THR A 385 -53.27 -20.81 -18.08
CA THR A 385 -52.85 -20.06 -19.31
C THR A 385 -51.79 -18.93 -19.30
N ARG A 386 -50.87 -19.11 -20.27
CA ARG A 386 -49.68 -18.37 -20.75
C ARG A 386 -50.04 -17.08 -21.59
N PRO A 387 -49.10 -16.38 -22.26
CA PRO A 387 -48.59 -15.02 -21.99
C PRO A 387 -48.77 -14.00 -23.15
N GLY A 388 -48.30 -12.75 -23.04
CA GLY A 388 -48.25 -11.81 -24.17
C GLY A 388 -47.46 -10.50 -23.94
N ASP A 389 -46.34 -10.40 -24.68
CA ASP A 389 -45.32 -9.36 -24.91
C ASP A 389 -45.60 -7.84 -24.69
N GLY A 390 -44.55 -7.16 -24.20
CA GLY A 390 -44.38 -5.70 -24.21
C GLY A 390 -42.92 -5.27 -24.01
N LYS A 391 -42.24 -4.98 -25.14
CA LYS A 391 -40.83 -4.59 -25.34
C LYS A 391 -40.47 -3.21 -24.73
N ILE A 392 -39.36 -3.11 -23.98
CA ILE A 392 -38.66 -1.84 -23.69
C ILE A 392 -37.23 -1.90 -24.24
N ILE A 393 -36.91 -0.87 -25.03
CA ILE A 393 -35.68 -0.64 -25.79
C ILE A 393 -34.58 -0.15 -24.84
N ALA A 394 -33.42 -0.81 -24.85
CA ALA A 394 -32.22 -0.37 -24.14
C ALA A 394 -31.41 0.62 -25.00
N HIS A 395 -31.36 1.89 -24.59
CA HIS A 395 -30.33 2.83 -25.04
C HIS A 395 -29.21 2.92 -24.01
N GLY A 396 -27.97 2.86 -24.51
CA GLY A 396 -26.75 2.59 -23.74
C GLY A 396 -26.44 3.57 -22.61
N ARG A 397 -26.08 2.99 -21.46
CA ARG A 397 -25.35 3.66 -20.37
C ARG A 397 -23.93 3.10 -20.34
N ASP A 398 -23.08 3.53 -21.27
CA ASP A 398 -21.65 3.18 -21.28
C ASP A 398 -20.72 4.41 -21.14
N GLY A 399 -21.24 5.47 -20.49
CA GLY A 399 -20.53 6.75 -20.34
C GLY A 399 -20.21 7.17 -18.91
N ARG A 400 -20.66 6.44 -17.87
CA ARG A 400 -20.63 6.95 -16.48
C ARG A 400 -19.51 6.40 -15.60
N LEU A 401 -18.93 5.25 -15.93
CA LEU A 401 -17.88 4.60 -15.12
C LEU A 401 -16.46 5.12 -15.39
N LYS A 402 -16.24 5.84 -16.51
CA LYS A 402 -14.90 6.40 -16.83
C LYS A 402 -14.53 7.66 -16.05
N ASN A 403 -15.48 8.28 -15.35
CA ASN A 403 -15.22 9.50 -14.58
C ASN A 403 -14.84 9.26 -13.12
N LEU A 404 -14.98 8.04 -12.59
CA LEU A 404 -14.61 7.70 -11.21
C LEU A 404 -13.10 7.53 -11.02
N PHE A 405 -12.35 7.32 -12.10
CA PHE A 405 -10.88 7.26 -12.09
C PHE A 405 -10.22 8.54 -12.64
N LYS A 406 -10.93 9.68 -12.61
CA LYS A 406 -10.33 10.96 -12.97
C LYS A 406 -9.32 11.38 -11.90
N ARG A 407 -8.04 11.11 -12.19
CA ARG A 407 -6.79 11.89 -12.05
C ARG A 407 -6.52 12.80 -10.81
N THR A 408 -7.51 13.20 -10.02
CA THR A 408 -7.37 14.02 -8.82
C THR A 408 -7.24 13.18 -7.56
N SER A 409 -7.90 12.01 -7.50
CA SER A 409 -7.65 11.02 -6.46
C SER A 409 -6.21 10.51 -6.54
N LEU A 410 -5.72 10.13 -7.72
CA LEU A 410 -4.35 9.65 -7.91
C LEU A 410 -3.25 10.71 -7.64
N LYS A 411 -3.56 12.00 -7.69
CA LYS A 411 -2.62 13.09 -7.39
C LYS A 411 -2.41 13.37 -5.90
N ARG A 412 -3.35 12.96 -5.04
CA ARG A 412 -3.18 13.04 -3.58
C ARG A 412 -2.40 11.84 -3.02
N TRP A 413 -2.46 10.69 -3.70
CA TRP A 413 -1.70 9.48 -3.36
C TRP A 413 -0.23 9.54 -3.82
N LEU A 414 0.11 10.44 -4.76
CA LEU A 414 1.48 10.81 -5.13
C LEU A 414 1.80 12.19 -4.53
N GLY A 415 2.13 12.22 -3.24
CA GLY A 415 2.88 13.27 -2.52
C GLY A 415 2.70 14.73 -2.92
N THR A 416 2.04 15.52 -2.06
CA THR A 416 2.26 16.98 -2.01
C THR A 416 3.50 17.21 -1.14
N GLU A 417 4.67 17.38 -1.74
CA GLU A 417 5.85 17.91 -1.05
C GLU A 417 5.66 19.42 -0.90
N GLU A 418 5.45 19.87 0.34
CA GLU A 418 5.54 21.28 0.69
C GLU A 418 7.01 21.74 0.56
N ASN A 419 7.19 22.95 0.02
CA ASN A 419 8.47 23.62 -0.19
C ASN A 419 9.48 23.47 0.99
N PRO A 420 10.77 23.19 0.73
CA PRO A 420 11.82 23.55 1.68
C PRO A 420 12.11 25.06 1.60
N PRO A 421 12.55 25.68 2.72
CA PRO A 421 12.74 27.12 2.80
C PRO A 421 13.92 27.58 1.93
N VAL A 422 13.71 28.72 1.26
CA VAL A 422 14.74 29.50 0.56
C VAL A 422 15.86 29.85 1.54
N VAL A 423 17.07 29.33 1.32
CA VAL A 423 18.31 30.02 1.72
C VAL A 423 19.39 29.80 0.65
N THR A 424 19.92 30.94 0.19
CA THR A 424 21.04 31.21 -0.72
C THR A 424 22.26 30.29 -0.63
N HIS A 425 22.78 29.87 -1.80
CA HIS A 425 24.16 29.38 -1.97
C HIS A 425 25.16 30.56 -1.93
N PRO A 426 26.41 30.34 -1.46
CA PRO A 426 27.46 29.96 -2.41
C PRO A 426 28.51 28.92 -1.93
N ASN A 427 28.88 28.02 -2.86
CA ASN A 427 30.21 27.42 -3.13
C ASN A 427 31.05 26.70 -2.04
N LEU A 428 31.27 25.38 -2.23
CA LEU A 428 32.56 24.66 -2.43
C LEU A 428 32.51 23.20 -1.89
N GLU A 429 32.69 22.23 -2.81
CA GLU A 429 33.25 20.86 -2.65
C GLU A 429 32.57 19.83 -1.70
N PRO A 430 32.82 18.51 -1.90
CA PRO A 430 31.82 17.46 -1.73
C PRO A 430 32.12 16.54 -0.56
N GLU A 431 31.32 16.61 0.50
CA GLU A 431 31.23 15.55 1.51
C GLU A 431 29.82 15.50 2.15
N ALA A 432 29.53 14.33 2.75
CA ALA A 432 28.39 14.04 3.63
C ALA A 432 27.07 13.58 2.99
N SER A 433 27.09 12.33 2.54
CA SER A 433 25.95 11.43 2.49
C SER A 433 25.53 10.95 3.90
N LEU A 434 24.83 11.75 4.69
CA LEU A 434 24.21 11.29 5.95
C LEU A 434 22.92 12.07 6.26
N ASN A 435 21.88 11.96 5.42
CA ASN A 435 20.52 12.35 5.84
C ASN A 435 19.35 11.75 5.03
N ARG A 436 19.59 10.67 4.27
CA ARG A 436 18.52 10.01 3.49
C ARG A 436 17.67 9.03 4.32
N GLY A 437 18.11 8.66 5.53
CA GLY A 437 17.38 7.74 6.42
C GLY A 437 16.23 8.37 7.21
N SER A 438 16.24 9.70 7.42
CA SER A 438 15.24 10.40 8.23
C SER A 438 13.90 10.60 7.49
N TYR A 439 13.96 10.96 6.20
CA TYR A 439 12.77 11.15 5.37
C TYR A 439 12.02 9.84 5.10
N HIS A 440 12.73 8.71 4.94
CA HIS A 440 12.09 7.43 4.68
C HIS A 440 11.34 6.89 5.91
N ASN A 441 11.89 7.11 7.11
CA ASN A 441 11.25 6.73 8.38
C ASN A 441 10.07 7.66 8.73
N MET A 442 10.18 8.96 8.46
CA MET A 442 9.06 9.90 8.64
C MET A 442 7.92 9.61 7.64
N ASN A 443 8.24 9.23 6.40
CA ASN A 443 7.25 8.80 5.41
C ASN A 443 6.64 7.44 5.76
N ASP A 444 7.40 6.49 6.32
CA ASP A 444 6.87 5.22 6.84
C ASP A 444 5.94 5.46 8.05
N ALA A 445 6.33 6.33 8.99
CA ALA A 445 5.50 6.71 10.13
C ALA A 445 4.22 7.43 9.69
N ARG A 446 4.31 8.36 8.72
CA ARG A 446 3.13 9.02 8.11
C ARG A 446 2.23 8.01 7.42
N LEU A 447 2.80 7.10 6.63
CA LEU A 447 2.05 6.05 5.95
C LEU A 447 1.37 5.11 6.96
N ARG A 448 2.03 4.76 8.06
CA ARG A 448 1.44 3.95 9.15
C ARG A 448 0.30 4.67 9.85
N ILE A 449 0.44 5.98 10.08
CA ILE A 449 -0.63 6.82 10.65
C ILE A 449 -1.80 6.88 9.66
N GLU A 450 -1.54 7.09 8.37
CA GLU A 450 -2.58 7.12 7.33
C GLU A 450 -3.29 5.77 7.20
N ILE A 451 -2.56 4.65 7.18
CA ILE A 451 -3.13 3.30 7.20
C ILE A 451 -3.98 3.08 8.46
N ALA A 452 -3.51 3.55 9.63
CA ALA A 452 -4.27 3.46 10.88
C ALA A 452 -5.56 4.30 10.83
N THR A 453 -5.50 5.53 10.32
CA THR A 453 -6.69 6.40 10.16
C THR A 453 -7.68 5.84 9.13
N LEU A 454 -7.18 5.25 8.03
CA LEU A 454 -8.03 4.57 7.05
C LEU A 454 -8.70 3.34 7.67
N LYS A 455 -7.96 2.55 8.46
CA LYS A 455 -8.51 1.40 9.19
C LYS A 455 -9.58 1.82 10.19
N GLU A 456 -9.37 2.92 10.92
CA GLU A 456 -10.35 3.50 11.84
C GLU A 456 -11.60 4.00 11.10
N SER A 457 -11.43 4.71 9.98
CA SER A 457 -12.57 5.17 9.16
C SER A 457 -13.36 4.02 8.55
N MET A 458 -12.68 2.93 8.15
CA MET A 458 -13.31 1.72 7.64
C MET A 458 -14.12 1.02 8.75
N GLN A 459 -13.57 0.90 9.96
CA GLN A 459 -14.30 0.37 11.12
C GLN A 459 -15.50 1.25 11.50
N ASN A 460 -15.39 2.57 11.39
CA ASN A 460 -16.51 3.49 11.63
C ASN A 460 -17.60 3.35 10.55
N LEU A 461 -17.24 3.13 9.29
CA LEU A 461 -18.18 2.87 8.21
C LEU A 461 -18.88 1.51 8.35
N GLU A 462 -18.16 0.48 8.81
CA GLU A 462 -18.73 -0.82 9.14
C GLU A 462 -19.74 -0.71 10.29
N ARG A 463 -19.39 0.05 11.34
CA ARG A 463 -20.29 0.35 12.46
C ARG A 463 -21.53 1.13 12.01
N LEU A 464 -21.36 2.16 11.20
CA LEU A 464 -22.47 2.91 10.60
C LEU A 464 -23.39 2.00 9.78
N THR A 465 -22.80 1.10 8.98
CA THR A 465 -23.57 0.13 8.17
C THR A 465 -24.34 -0.83 9.06
N PHE A 466 -23.74 -1.29 10.16
CA PHE A 466 -24.40 -2.13 11.15
C PHE A 466 -25.57 -1.41 11.84
N ASP A 467 -25.35 -0.18 12.33
CA ASP A 467 -26.36 0.62 13.02
C ASP A 467 -27.53 0.96 12.07
N ILE A 468 -27.27 1.29 10.80
CA ILE A 468 -28.31 1.49 9.78
C ILE A 468 -29.13 0.22 9.55
N ARG A 469 -28.47 -0.95 9.44
CA ARG A 469 -29.17 -2.23 9.26
C ARG A 469 -30.04 -2.55 10.48
N LYS A 470 -29.54 -2.30 11.68
CA LYS A 470 -30.26 -2.53 12.92
C LYS A 470 -31.48 -1.63 13.05
N LEU A 471 -31.33 -0.33 12.77
CA LEU A 471 -32.45 0.62 12.72
C LEU A 471 -33.52 0.20 11.70
N ARG A 472 -33.12 -0.27 10.51
CA ARG A 472 -34.05 -0.78 9.49
C ARG A 472 -34.85 -1.98 10.01
N VAL A 473 -34.21 -2.92 10.68
CA VAL A 473 -34.90 -4.08 11.26
C VAL A 473 -35.90 -3.63 12.33
N SER A 474 -35.52 -2.72 13.23
CA SER A 474 -36.41 -2.17 14.26
C SER A 474 -37.62 -1.43 13.65
N LEU A 475 -37.42 -0.67 12.57
CA LEU A 475 -38.51 -0.01 11.83
C LEU A 475 -39.46 -1.01 11.15
N ILE A 476 -38.92 -2.10 10.59
CA ILE A 476 -39.72 -3.18 9.98
C ILE A 476 -40.54 -3.90 11.06
N GLN A 477 -39.92 -4.23 12.20
CA GLN A 477 -40.61 -4.84 13.35
C GLN A 477 -41.73 -3.94 13.88
N ALA A 478 -41.50 -2.62 13.98
CA ALA A 478 -42.53 -1.66 14.37
C ALA A 478 -43.69 -1.57 13.38
N LYS A 479 -43.40 -1.69 12.07
CA LYS A 479 -44.43 -1.75 11.03
C LYS A 479 -45.29 -3.00 11.16
N HIS A 480 -44.69 -4.15 11.46
CA HIS A 480 -45.42 -5.41 11.64
C HIS A 480 -46.22 -5.46 12.96
N ALA A 481 -45.68 -4.93 14.05
CA ALA A 481 -46.36 -4.87 15.35
C ALA A 481 -47.69 -4.09 15.27
N ARG A 482 -47.75 -3.03 14.46
CA ARG A 482 -48.98 -2.24 14.21
C ARG A 482 -50.05 -2.95 13.38
N SER A 483 -49.69 -3.99 12.63
CA SER A 483 -50.66 -4.79 11.88
C SER A 483 -51.32 -5.86 12.75
N SER A 484 -50.75 -6.18 13.92
CA SER A 484 -51.33 -7.11 14.89
C SER A 484 -52.08 -6.33 15.97
N LYS A 485 -53.31 -6.72 16.28
CA LYS A 485 -54.27 -5.96 17.11
C LYS A 485 -53.97 -6.03 18.62
N SER A 486 -52.72 -6.24 19.02
CA SER A 486 -52.31 -6.63 20.37
C SER A 486 -51.32 -5.65 21.02
N ALA A 487 -51.80 -5.01 22.09
CA ALA A 487 -51.09 -4.36 23.21
C ALA A 487 -50.35 -3.02 22.96
N ALA A 488 -50.90 -1.94 23.53
CA ALA A 488 -50.30 -0.60 23.60
C ALA A 488 -49.04 -0.48 24.51
N SER A 489 -48.62 -1.58 25.18
CA SER A 489 -47.38 -1.62 25.97
C SER A 489 -46.16 -2.00 25.13
N SER A 490 -46.35 -2.84 24.10
CA SER A 490 -45.26 -3.24 23.21
C SER A 490 -44.91 -2.13 22.22
N THR A 491 -45.85 -1.24 21.89
CA THR A 491 -45.62 -0.11 20.99
C THR A 491 -44.67 0.92 21.58
N THR A 492 -44.74 1.18 22.89
CA THR A 492 -43.82 2.11 23.57
C THR A 492 -42.40 1.56 23.65
N GLU A 493 -42.24 0.26 23.90
CA GLU A 493 -40.92 -0.40 23.95
C GLU A 493 -40.26 -0.43 22.56
N ILE A 494 -41.04 -0.71 21.51
CA ILE A 494 -40.56 -0.69 20.12
C ILE A 494 -40.15 0.73 19.70
N LEU A 495 -40.90 1.76 20.13
CA LEU A 495 -40.53 3.16 19.85
C LEU A 495 -39.26 3.58 20.58
N ASP A 496 -39.04 3.10 21.80
CA ASP A 496 -37.80 3.35 22.57
C ASP A 496 -36.60 2.67 21.94
N GLU A 497 -36.78 1.46 21.41
CA GLU A 497 -35.75 0.77 20.63
C GLU A 497 -35.42 1.51 19.32
N ILE A 498 -36.42 2.05 18.60
CA ILE A 498 -36.18 2.87 17.41
C ILE A 498 -35.42 4.16 17.75
N ILE A 499 -35.78 4.84 18.83
CA ILE A 499 -35.08 6.06 19.27
C ILE A 499 -33.63 5.74 19.59
N ARG A 500 -33.39 4.67 20.37
CA ARG A 500 -32.04 4.25 20.74
C ARG A 500 -31.19 3.90 19.53
N GLU A 501 -31.72 3.15 18.57
CA GLU A 501 -30.99 2.80 17.35
C GLU A 501 -30.77 4.01 16.42
N ALA A 502 -31.72 4.95 16.36
CA ALA A 502 -31.55 6.19 15.61
C ALA A 502 -30.48 7.09 16.23
N GLU A 503 -30.39 7.16 17.57
CA GLU A 503 -29.31 7.85 18.27
C GLU A 503 -27.93 7.23 18.00
N MET A 504 -27.86 5.90 17.91
CA MET A 504 -26.62 5.19 17.53
C MET A 504 -26.19 5.52 16.09
N VAL A 505 -27.14 5.55 15.13
CA VAL A 505 -26.86 5.97 13.74
C VAL A 505 -26.41 7.43 13.67
N LYS A 506 -27.03 8.33 14.46
CA LYS A 506 -26.62 9.73 14.54
C LYS A 506 -25.18 9.87 15.02
N LEU A 507 -24.83 9.15 16.08
CA LEU A 507 -23.47 9.14 16.63
C LEU A 507 -22.46 8.56 15.63
N ALA A 508 -22.82 7.47 14.94
CA ALA A 508 -21.97 6.87 13.92
C ALA A 508 -21.77 7.80 12.71
N LEU A 509 -22.81 8.52 12.26
CA LEU A 509 -22.71 9.51 11.18
C LEU A 509 -21.78 10.67 11.56
N SER A 510 -21.82 11.11 12.81
CA SER A 510 -20.90 12.15 13.30
C SER A 510 -19.45 11.66 13.46
N ALA A 511 -19.23 10.36 13.69
CA ALA A 511 -17.91 9.78 13.90
C ALA A 511 -17.26 9.21 12.62
N ALA A 512 -18.04 8.92 11.58
CA ALA A 512 -17.57 8.22 10.39
C ALA A 512 -16.86 9.10 9.36
N LEU A 513 -16.77 10.42 9.54
CA LEU A 513 -16.29 11.31 8.47
C LEU A 513 -15.15 12.25 8.89
N PRO A 514 -14.03 12.25 8.14
CA PRO A 514 -12.97 13.24 8.29
C PRO A 514 -13.42 14.62 7.84
N LEU A 515 -13.06 15.64 8.62
CA LEU A 515 -13.03 17.04 8.19
C LEU A 515 -12.04 17.20 7.04
N SER A 516 -12.50 17.13 5.79
CA SER A 516 -11.92 17.81 4.60
C SER A 516 -12.40 17.16 3.31
N TRP A 517 -13.67 17.37 2.97
CA TRP A 517 -14.18 17.18 1.61
C TRP A 517 -15.03 18.40 1.25
N SER A 518 -14.39 19.55 1.05
CA SER A 518 -15.06 20.68 0.40
C SER A 518 -14.99 20.45 -1.10
N GLY A 519 -16.12 20.07 -1.69
CA GLY A 519 -16.29 20.08 -3.14
C GLY A 519 -16.16 21.51 -3.66
N GLU A 520 -15.15 21.74 -4.49
CA GLU A 520 -15.05 22.90 -5.38
C GLU A 520 -16.27 22.84 -6.33
N GLY A 521 -17.34 23.54 -5.96
CA GLY A 521 -18.53 23.71 -6.78
C GLY A 521 -18.30 24.83 -7.78
N ASP A 522 -17.79 24.48 -8.94
CA ASP A 522 -17.68 25.38 -10.08
C ASP A 522 -19.09 25.60 -10.69
N VAL A 523 -19.80 26.63 -10.24
CA VAL A 523 -20.90 27.26 -10.99
C VAL A 523 -20.78 28.77 -10.86
N ALA A 524 -20.28 29.38 -11.92
CA ALA A 524 -20.24 30.83 -12.09
C ALA A 524 -21.66 31.44 -12.05
N SER A 525 -21.89 32.43 -11.18
CA SER A 525 -22.65 33.62 -11.57
C SER A 525 -22.56 34.78 -10.56
N SER A 526 -22.17 35.92 -11.13
CA SER A 526 -22.51 37.32 -10.85
C SER A 526 -22.02 38.04 -9.58
N SER A 527 -21.28 39.12 -9.89
CA SER A 527 -21.35 40.49 -9.36
C SER A 527 -20.78 40.80 -7.99
N ASP A 528 -19.71 41.60 -8.02
CA ASP A 528 -19.48 42.84 -7.26
C ASP A 528 -20.07 42.93 -5.84
N MET A 529 -19.18 43.08 -4.86
CA MET A 529 -18.97 44.36 -4.15
C MET A 529 -17.95 44.17 -3.01
N ASN A 530 -17.02 45.12 -2.92
CA ASN A 530 -16.12 45.33 -1.78
C ASN A 530 -16.87 45.47 -0.46
N VAL A 531 -16.34 44.90 0.63
CA VAL A 531 -16.31 45.52 1.98
C VAL A 531 -15.08 45.00 2.75
N ASP A 532 -14.31 45.93 3.31
CA ASP A 532 -13.20 45.75 4.24
C ASP A 532 -13.64 45.30 5.66
N GLU A 533 -12.64 45.07 6.52
CA GLU A 533 -12.67 45.03 8.00
C GLU A 533 -12.99 43.70 8.72
N ASP A 534 -11.89 43.06 9.13
CA ASP A 534 -11.52 42.89 10.53
C ASP A 534 -12.61 42.37 11.51
N SER A 535 -12.62 41.05 11.76
CA SER A 535 -13.02 40.51 13.06
C SER A 535 -12.41 39.12 13.31
N ASN A 536 -11.33 39.17 14.08
CA ASN A 536 -10.87 38.10 14.95
C ASN A 536 -12.00 37.68 15.92
N TYR A 537 -12.55 36.47 15.76
CA TYR A 537 -12.93 35.49 16.81
C TYR A 537 -13.54 34.26 16.11
N GLY A 538 -12.70 33.26 15.83
CA GLY A 538 -13.16 31.98 15.30
C GLY A 538 -14.03 31.25 16.32
N ASN A 539 -15.32 31.10 16.00
CA ASN A 539 -16.22 30.19 16.70
C ASN A 539 -15.90 28.75 16.23
N PRO A 540 -15.51 27.80 17.10
CA PRO A 540 -14.98 26.50 16.67
C PRO A 540 -16.05 25.52 16.19
N ASN A 541 -17.32 25.93 16.05
CA ASN A 541 -18.44 25.03 15.76
C ASN A 541 -19.04 25.19 14.36
N THR A 542 -18.42 25.94 13.45
CA THR A 542 -18.80 25.92 12.04
C THR A 542 -17.85 25.01 11.26
N GLU A 543 -17.75 23.76 11.69
CA GLU A 543 -17.32 22.68 10.81
C GLU A 543 -18.30 22.66 9.63
N LYS A 544 -17.83 23.00 8.43
CA LYS A 544 -18.63 22.82 7.22
C LYS A 544 -18.83 21.32 7.01
N MET A 545 -19.89 20.79 7.61
CA MET A 545 -20.32 19.41 7.48
C MET A 545 -20.71 19.15 6.02
N ASP A 546 -20.26 18.03 5.45
CA ASP A 546 -20.60 17.68 4.07
C ASP A 546 -22.13 17.57 3.89
N SER A 547 -22.62 18.06 2.76
CA SER A 547 -24.04 18.12 2.40
C SER A 547 -24.78 16.78 2.54
N VAL A 548 -24.10 15.67 2.24
CA VAL A 548 -24.67 14.31 2.34
C VAL A 548 -24.85 13.90 3.80
N SER A 549 -23.94 14.32 4.66
CA SER A 549 -23.91 14.00 6.09
C SER A 549 -24.87 14.87 6.87
N ALA A 550 -24.96 16.14 6.52
CA ALA A 550 -25.99 17.06 7.01
C ALA A 550 -27.39 16.50 6.72
N ALA A 551 -27.65 16.10 5.47
CA ALA A 551 -28.91 15.47 5.10
C ALA A 551 -29.15 14.15 5.86
N GLY A 552 -28.11 13.32 6.03
CA GLY A 552 -28.18 12.07 6.80
C GLY A 552 -28.58 12.28 8.26
N ILE A 553 -27.94 13.25 8.93
CA ILE A 553 -28.20 13.58 10.34
C ILE A 553 -29.59 14.22 10.50
N GLU A 554 -29.98 15.13 9.62
CA GLU A 554 -31.33 15.73 9.62
C GLU A 554 -32.43 14.67 9.48
N MET A 555 -32.25 13.68 8.59
CA MET A 555 -33.22 12.58 8.43
C MET A 555 -33.36 11.73 9.70
N VAL A 556 -32.26 11.46 10.40
CA VAL A 556 -32.27 10.69 11.65
C VAL A 556 -32.90 11.50 12.79
N GLU A 557 -32.64 12.81 12.86
CA GLU A 557 -33.27 13.70 13.84
C GLU A 557 -34.79 13.81 13.64
N LEU A 558 -35.26 13.90 12.39
CA LEU A 558 -36.68 13.86 12.07
C LEU A 558 -37.33 12.54 12.49
N LEU A 559 -36.63 11.42 12.34
CA LEU A 559 -37.11 10.10 12.77
C LEU A 559 -37.24 10.02 14.30
N ILE A 560 -36.23 10.49 15.03
CA ILE A 560 -36.26 10.57 16.51
C ILE A 560 -37.43 11.44 16.96
N LEU A 561 -37.60 12.62 16.35
CA LEU A 561 -38.69 13.54 16.67
C LEU A 561 -40.07 12.91 16.39
N ALA A 562 -40.23 12.23 15.25
CA ALA A 562 -41.45 11.52 14.92
C ALA A 562 -41.77 10.41 15.93
N ALA A 563 -40.77 9.60 16.32
CA ALA A 563 -40.94 8.54 17.32
C ALA A 563 -41.33 9.10 18.69
N GLN A 564 -40.70 10.20 19.13
CA GLN A 564 -41.04 10.90 20.37
C GLN A 564 -42.46 11.50 20.33
N MET A 565 -42.88 12.06 19.20
CA MET A 565 -44.25 12.56 19.00
C MET A 565 -45.28 11.43 19.06
N MET A 566 -44.96 10.26 18.53
CA MET A 566 -45.81 9.06 18.59
C MET A 566 -45.92 8.55 20.02
N LYS A 567 -44.81 8.53 20.77
CA LYS A 567 -44.79 8.19 22.21
C LYS A 567 -45.60 9.18 23.06
N LYS A 568 -45.57 10.49 22.75
CA LYS A 568 -46.38 11.53 23.44
C LYS A 568 -47.88 11.37 23.18
N ARG A 569 -48.29 10.81 22.03
CA ARG A 569 -49.71 10.57 21.71
C ARG A 569 -50.30 9.36 22.43
N GLU A 570 -49.49 8.33 22.73
CA GLU A 570 -49.93 7.15 23.49
C GLU A 570 -50.11 7.43 24.99
N LYS A 571 -49.47 8.48 25.54
CA LYS A 571 -49.56 8.86 26.97
C LYS A 571 -50.74 9.76 27.34
N LYS A 572 -51.56 10.24 26.40
CA LYS A 572 -52.78 10.99 26.74
C LYS A 572 -53.97 10.02 26.85
N PRO A 573 -54.53 9.79 28.05
CA PRO A 573 -55.83 9.12 28.16
C PRO A 573 -56.89 10.03 27.54
N GLN A 574 -57.85 9.41 26.86
CA GLN A 574 -59.05 10.08 26.34
C GLN A 574 -59.71 10.90 27.46
N HIS A 575 -59.68 12.22 27.36
CA HIS A 575 -60.68 13.08 27.99
C HIS A 575 -60.84 14.37 27.17
N GLY A 576 -62.09 14.61 26.76
CA GLY A 576 -62.66 15.95 26.62
C GLY A 576 -62.26 16.77 25.39
N LEU A 577 -63.09 16.63 24.35
CA LEU A 577 -63.70 17.73 23.58
C LEU A 577 -62.84 18.92 23.11
N ASP A 578 -62.70 18.92 21.79
CA ASP A 578 -63.07 19.99 20.87
C ASP A 578 -62.07 21.06 20.43
N SER A 579 -62.23 21.36 19.14
CA SER A 579 -61.72 22.51 18.40
C SER A 579 -60.22 22.53 18.11
N SER A 580 -59.84 21.94 16.97
CA SER A 580 -59.34 22.75 15.83
C SER A 580 -58.85 21.87 14.67
N GLN A 581 -59.47 22.10 13.51
CA GLN A 581 -58.87 22.15 12.18
C GLN A 581 -57.99 20.96 11.71
N SER A 582 -58.65 20.01 11.05
CA SER A 582 -58.55 19.85 9.58
C SER A 582 -57.18 20.08 8.90
N TYR A 583 -56.09 19.42 9.28
CA TYR A 583 -54.92 19.21 8.39
C TYR A 583 -54.13 17.91 8.66
N THR A 584 -54.72 16.90 9.32
CA THR A 584 -53.96 15.72 9.80
C THR A 584 -54.15 14.43 9.00
N ASN A 585 -54.85 14.48 7.86
CA ASN A 585 -55.15 13.30 7.04
C ASN A 585 -54.45 13.24 5.67
N GLN A 586 -53.51 14.13 5.35
CA GLN A 586 -52.77 14.06 4.07
C GLN A 586 -51.26 13.75 4.20
N LEU A 587 -50.64 13.86 5.39
CA LEU A 587 -49.20 13.58 5.55
C LEU A 587 -48.85 12.12 5.89
N LYS A 588 -49.82 11.24 6.13
CA LYS A 588 -49.57 9.89 6.66
C LYS A 588 -49.06 8.84 5.65
N PRO A 589 -49.39 8.86 4.35
CA PRO A 589 -48.80 7.93 3.39
C PRO A 589 -47.58 8.49 2.64
N VAL A 590 -47.44 9.82 2.57
CA VAL A 590 -46.40 10.50 1.77
C VAL A 590 -45.03 10.41 2.46
N VAL A 591 -44.95 10.72 3.76
CA VAL A 591 -43.67 10.72 4.50
C VAL A 591 -43.07 9.32 4.62
N VAL A 592 -43.90 8.28 4.78
CA VAL A 592 -43.43 6.88 4.87
C VAL A 592 -43.07 6.31 3.49
N SER A 593 -43.78 6.73 2.42
CA SER A 593 -43.40 6.42 1.03
C SER A 593 -42.06 7.06 0.69
N ASP A 594 -41.87 8.32 1.07
CA ASP A 594 -40.67 9.08 0.72
C ASP A 594 -39.46 8.63 1.53
N ILE A 595 -39.61 8.29 2.81
CA ILE A 595 -38.55 7.66 3.60
C ILE A 595 -38.13 6.30 3.02
N ASN A 596 -39.07 5.47 2.54
CA ASN A 596 -38.73 4.20 1.89
C ASN A 596 -38.07 4.39 0.51
N LYS A 597 -38.48 5.41 -0.26
CA LYS A 597 -37.82 5.78 -1.54
C LYS A 597 -36.42 6.33 -1.31
N THR A 598 -36.20 7.13 -0.27
CA THR A 598 -34.89 7.68 0.09
C THR A 598 -33.98 6.60 0.66
N LEU A 599 -34.49 5.67 1.48
CA LEU A 599 -33.75 4.48 1.94
C LEU A 599 -33.37 3.52 0.81
N ALA A 600 -34.21 3.42 -0.23
CA ALA A 600 -33.92 2.67 -1.45
C ALA A 600 -32.88 3.37 -2.35
N LEU A 601 -32.91 4.71 -2.45
CA LEU A 601 -31.90 5.51 -3.14
C LEU A 601 -30.53 5.44 -2.45
N VAL A 602 -30.49 5.45 -1.12
CA VAL A 602 -29.26 5.26 -0.35
C VAL A 602 -28.74 3.82 -0.51
N GLN A 603 -29.62 2.81 -0.61
CA GLN A 603 -29.23 1.42 -0.90
C GLN A 603 -28.69 1.23 -2.33
N SER A 604 -29.29 1.89 -3.33
CA SER A 604 -28.83 1.82 -4.72
C SER A 604 -27.47 2.48 -4.93
N ASN A 605 -27.04 3.37 -4.03
CA ASN A 605 -25.74 4.04 -4.07
C ASN A 605 -24.66 3.35 -3.22
N TYR A 606 -25.01 2.33 -2.42
CA TYR A 606 -24.08 1.62 -1.51
C TYR A 606 -23.97 0.11 -1.76
N VAL A 607 -24.70 -0.45 -2.73
CA VAL A 607 -24.62 -1.88 -3.14
C VAL A 607 -24.18 -2.04 -4.61
N GLN A 608 -23.40 -1.09 -5.13
CA GLN A 608 -22.62 -1.29 -6.36
C GLN A 608 -21.17 -0.89 -6.16
#